data_AF-A0A2D7A4S2-F1
#
_entry.id   AF-A0A2D7A4S2-F1
#
_cell.length_a   1.000
_cell.length_b   1.000
_cell.length_c   1.000
_cell.angle_alpha   90.00
_cell.angle_beta   90.00
_cell.angle_gamma   90.00
#
_symmetry.space_group_name_H-M   'P 1'
#
loop_
_entity.id
_entity.type
_entity.pdbx_description
1 polymer ?
#
loop_
_entity_poly.entity_id
_entity_poly.type
_entity_poly.pdbx_seq_one_letter_code
_entity_poly.pdbx_strand_id
1 'polypeptide(L)'
;MAGAKETPRQKLISLMYLVFITMLALNVSKEVLDGFGQMFKKIQSANVRLDQSNDVYYTKISTNASEKEGKWLGHDRTAKQIKLESEEFYDKIQEIKDKITEAQRVEDPELENFRVMDKGEALDLILFNSNGESEEGEAFVEMIMNYRGHVVQVFGSQYPQYIDLVEERFYTGDFEHNIINKDGSSQSWLDYQFGGMPLITSLAKLTMMQSDIRATEADVLTTLLGKELELESGVNESNYITLLKTEKGAYYQ
;
A
#
# COMPACT_ATOMS: atom_id res chain seq x y z
N MET A 1 7.76 55.71 18.17
CA MET A 1 6.28 55.71 18.15
C MET A 1 5.80 55.06 19.43
N ALA A 2 5.00 55.79 20.19
CA ALA A 2 4.57 55.41 21.53
C ALA A 2 3.71 54.13 21.46
N GLY A 3 4.24 53.03 22.00
CA GLY A 3 3.46 51.83 22.27
C GLY A 3 2.51 52.13 23.42
N ALA A 4 1.26 52.47 23.10
CA ALA A 4 0.19 52.47 24.09
C ALA A 4 0.14 51.07 24.71
N LYS A 5 0.28 50.97 26.05
CA LYS A 5 0.10 49.71 26.76
C LYS A 5 -1.34 49.24 26.51
N GLU A 6 -1.47 48.20 25.69
CA GLU A 6 -2.71 47.45 25.48
C GLU A 6 -3.45 47.27 26.81
N THR A 7 -4.69 47.73 26.86
CA THR A 7 -5.51 47.58 28.07
C THR A 7 -5.72 46.10 28.39
N PRO A 8 -5.90 45.71 29.67
CA PRO A 8 -6.16 44.31 30.03
C PRO A 8 -7.29 43.66 29.20
N ARG A 9 -8.31 44.45 28.81
CA ARG A 9 -9.38 44.02 27.91
C ARG A 9 -8.87 43.71 26.49
N GLN A 10 -8.03 44.57 25.91
CA GLN A 10 -7.47 44.32 24.58
C GLN A 10 -6.52 43.12 24.57
N LYS A 11 -5.77 42.90 25.66
CA LYS A 11 -4.97 41.68 25.83
C LYS A 11 -5.82 40.41 25.84
N LEU A 12 -6.94 40.40 26.54
CA LEU A 12 -7.87 39.26 26.55
C LEU A 12 -8.49 39.04 25.16
N ILE A 13 -8.88 40.11 24.47
CA ILE A 13 -9.41 40.03 23.10
C ILE A 13 -8.34 39.48 22.15
N SER A 14 -7.10 40.00 22.22
CA SER A 14 -5.98 39.52 21.39
C SER A 14 -5.64 38.06 21.69
N LEU A 15 -5.72 37.62 22.95
CA LEU A 15 -5.53 36.22 23.33
C LEU A 15 -6.65 35.34 22.76
N MET A 16 -7.91 35.77 22.85
CA MET A 16 -9.04 35.05 22.26
C MET A 16 -8.94 34.94 20.74
N TYR A 17 -8.56 36.02 20.05
CA TYR A 17 -8.32 35.98 18.60
C TYR A 17 -7.16 35.06 18.23
N LEU A 18 -6.06 35.09 19.00
CA LEU A 18 -4.95 34.17 18.78
C LEU A 18 -5.39 32.72 18.96
N VAL A 19 -6.09 32.39 20.05
CA VAL A 19 -6.63 31.05 20.30
C VAL A 19 -7.59 30.63 19.19
N PHE A 20 -8.48 31.52 18.75
CA PHE A 20 -9.44 31.24 17.68
C PHE A 20 -8.75 31.00 16.32
N ILE A 21 -7.76 31.82 15.97
CA ILE A 21 -6.96 31.65 14.75
C ILE A 21 -6.17 30.33 14.82
N THR A 22 -5.58 29.99 15.97
CA THR A 22 -4.88 28.72 16.14
C THR A 22 -5.84 27.52 16.07
N MET A 23 -7.06 27.63 16.62
CA MET A 23 -8.07 26.58 16.51
C MET A 23 -8.55 26.39 15.07
N LEU A 24 -8.75 27.48 14.32
CA LEU A 24 -9.08 27.40 12.90
C LEU A 24 -7.94 26.81 12.06
N ALA A 25 -6.69 27.13 12.41
CA ALA A 25 -5.52 26.63 11.69
C ALA A 25 -5.21 25.15 11.97
N LEU A 26 -5.58 24.63 13.15
CA LEU A 26 -5.43 23.22 13.50
C LEU A 26 -6.45 22.31 12.80
N ASN A 27 -7.58 22.86 12.34
CA ASN A 27 -8.58 22.08 11.63
C ASN A 27 -8.22 21.93 10.15
N VAL A 28 -8.16 20.68 9.69
CA VAL A 28 -7.97 20.38 8.27
C VAL A 28 -9.17 20.89 7.47
N SER A 29 -8.93 21.50 6.30
CA SER A 29 -9.99 22.00 5.44
C SER A 29 -10.91 20.87 4.96
N LYS A 30 -12.22 21.09 4.96
CA LYS A 30 -13.23 20.08 4.59
C LYS A 30 -13.05 19.58 3.16
N GLU A 31 -12.59 20.43 2.25
CA GLU A 31 -12.30 20.10 0.86
C GLU A 31 -11.15 19.08 0.75
N VAL A 32 -10.15 19.17 1.63
CA VAL A 32 -9.05 18.20 1.70
C VAL A 32 -9.55 16.85 2.23
N LEU A 33 -10.41 16.85 3.26
CA LEU A 33 -11.03 15.62 3.77
C LEU A 33 -11.89 14.92 2.71
N ASP A 34 -12.67 15.69 1.94
CA ASP A 34 -13.44 15.17 0.79
C ASP A 34 -12.51 14.55 -0.27
N GLY A 35 -11.38 15.20 -0.57
CA GLY A 35 -10.38 14.70 -1.51
C GLY A 35 -9.81 13.34 -1.08
N PHE A 36 -9.42 13.22 0.19
CA PHE A 36 -8.96 11.94 0.75
C PHE A 36 -10.08 10.89 0.77
N GLY A 37 -11.32 11.27 1.04
CA GLY A 37 -12.46 10.37 0.99
C GLY A 37 -12.75 9.81 -0.40
N GLN A 38 -12.66 10.66 -1.44
CA GLN A 38 -12.77 10.21 -2.82
C GLN A 38 -11.64 9.26 -3.20
N MET A 39 -10.41 9.54 -2.75
CA MET A 39 -9.27 8.67 -2.97
C MET A 39 -9.47 7.31 -2.27
N PHE A 40 -9.89 7.31 -1.01
CA PHE A 40 -10.24 6.11 -0.26
C PHE A 40 -11.27 5.24 -1.01
N LYS A 41 -12.42 5.79 -1.42
CA LYS A 41 -13.45 5.04 -2.16
C LYS A 41 -12.94 4.53 -3.50
N LYS A 42 -12.15 5.34 -4.22
CA LYS A 42 -11.59 4.97 -5.52
C LYS A 42 -10.63 3.79 -5.39
N ILE A 43 -9.72 3.82 -4.41
CA ILE A 43 -8.77 2.73 -4.16
C ILE A 43 -9.52 1.49 -3.69
N GLN A 44 -10.50 1.62 -2.79
CA GLN A 44 -11.33 0.49 -2.38
C GLN A 44 -11.98 -0.21 -3.57
N SER A 45 -12.56 0.56 -4.51
CA SER A 45 -13.13 -0.01 -5.74
C SER A 45 -12.08 -0.67 -6.64
N ALA A 46 -10.86 -0.14 -6.66
CA ALA A 46 -9.75 -0.69 -7.45
C ALA A 46 -9.25 -2.00 -6.85
N ASN A 47 -9.16 -2.09 -5.52
CA ASN A 47 -8.76 -3.30 -4.81
C ASN A 47 -9.72 -4.45 -5.12
N VAL A 48 -11.03 -4.21 -5.12
CA VAL A 48 -12.03 -5.24 -5.49
C VAL A 48 -11.80 -5.76 -6.91
N ARG A 49 -11.52 -4.87 -7.88
CA ARG A 49 -11.27 -5.29 -9.27
C ARG A 49 -9.94 -6.04 -9.41
N LEU A 50 -8.91 -5.61 -8.68
CA LEU A 50 -7.60 -6.21 -8.72
C LEU A 50 -7.61 -7.61 -8.09
N ASP A 51 -8.31 -7.76 -6.97
CA ASP A 51 -8.57 -9.04 -6.30
C ASP A 51 -9.27 -10.03 -7.24
N GLN A 52 -10.36 -9.61 -7.90
CA GLN A 52 -11.04 -10.42 -8.92
C GLN A 52 -10.12 -10.83 -10.08
N SER A 53 -9.23 -9.94 -10.51
CA SER A 53 -8.24 -10.25 -11.55
C SER A 53 -7.21 -11.27 -11.05
N ASN A 54 -6.72 -11.10 -9.82
CA ASN A 54 -5.77 -12.02 -9.19
C ASN A 54 -6.37 -13.42 -9.03
N ASP A 55 -7.63 -13.53 -8.62
CA ASP A 55 -8.32 -14.82 -8.53
C ASP A 55 -8.40 -15.56 -9.87
N VAL A 56 -8.59 -14.84 -10.97
CA VAL A 56 -8.51 -15.42 -12.31
C VAL A 56 -7.11 -15.97 -12.60
N TYR A 57 -6.05 -15.24 -12.23
CA TYR A 57 -4.68 -15.70 -12.43
C TYR A 57 -4.32 -16.89 -11.54
N TYR A 58 -4.69 -16.85 -10.26
CA TYR A 58 -4.53 -17.98 -9.34
C TYR A 58 -5.20 -19.25 -9.89
N THR A 59 -6.44 -19.12 -10.35
CA THR A 59 -7.19 -20.24 -10.96
C THR A 59 -6.45 -20.77 -12.18
N LYS A 60 -5.99 -19.90 -13.09
CA LYS A 60 -5.25 -20.32 -14.29
C LYS A 60 -3.96 -21.07 -13.95
N ILE A 61 -3.18 -20.57 -12.99
CA ILE A 61 -1.95 -21.24 -12.55
C ILE A 61 -2.28 -22.61 -11.96
N SER A 62 -3.29 -22.70 -11.09
CA SER A 62 -3.71 -23.97 -10.49
C SER A 62 -4.21 -24.98 -11.53
N THR A 63 -4.98 -24.54 -12.53
CA THR A 63 -5.43 -25.40 -13.62
C THR A 63 -4.25 -25.93 -14.42
N ASN A 64 -3.34 -25.05 -14.85
CA ASN A 64 -2.14 -25.48 -15.59
C ASN A 64 -1.26 -26.43 -14.76
N ALA A 65 -1.15 -26.21 -13.45
CA ALA A 65 -0.43 -27.11 -12.56
C ALA A 65 -1.04 -28.51 -12.51
N SER A 66 -2.36 -28.60 -12.53
CA SER A 66 -3.07 -29.88 -12.57
C SER A 66 -3.03 -30.59 -13.93
N GLU A 67 -3.02 -29.84 -15.04
CA GLU A 67 -3.11 -30.40 -16.39
C GLU A 67 -1.75 -30.67 -17.03
N LYS A 68 -0.78 -29.78 -16.83
CA LYS A 68 0.52 -29.79 -17.52
C LYS A 68 1.67 -30.27 -16.62
N GLU A 69 1.46 -30.27 -15.30
CA GLU A 69 2.44 -30.65 -14.29
C GLU A 69 3.78 -29.89 -14.44
N GLY A 70 4.89 -30.51 -14.01
CA GLY A 70 6.24 -29.95 -14.19
C GLY A 70 6.45 -28.63 -13.44
N LYS A 71 6.93 -27.60 -14.16
CA LYS A 71 7.24 -26.29 -13.57
C LYS A 71 6.01 -25.58 -13.02
N TRP A 72 4.82 -25.85 -13.58
CA TRP A 72 3.56 -25.29 -13.09
C TRP A 72 3.27 -25.67 -11.64
N LEU A 73 3.74 -26.81 -11.15
CA LEU A 73 3.62 -27.19 -9.73
C LEU A 73 4.43 -26.27 -8.80
N GLY A 74 5.60 -25.81 -9.26
CA GLY A 74 6.42 -24.84 -8.55
C GLY A 74 5.81 -23.44 -8.54
N HIS A 75 5.25 -23.02 -9.68
CA HIS A 75 4.54 -21.75 -9.83
C HIS A 75 3.28 -21.72 -8.96
N ASP A 76 2.48 -22.78 -8.95
CA ASP A 76 1.28 -22.89 -8.10
C ASP A 76 1.62 -22.86 -6.60
N ARG A 77 2.69 -23.55 -6.18
CA ARG A 77 3.17 -23.48 -4.80
C ARG A 77 3.58 -22.06 -4.42
N THR A 78 4.33 -21.40 -5.30
CA THR A 78 4.78 -20.01 -5.10
C THR A 78 3.58 -19.06 -5.00
N ALA A 79 2.64 -19.17 -5.94
CA ALA A 79 1.43 -18.36 -5.97
C ALA A 79 0.61 -18.56 -4.68
N LYS A 80 0.35 -19.80 -4.27
CA LYS A 80 -0.41 -20.10 -3.03
C LYS A 80 0.27 -19.58 -1.78
N GLN A 81 1.60 -19.66 -1.70
CA GLN A 81 2.34 -19.10 -0.58
C GLN A 81 2.18 -17.58 -0.53
N ILE A 82 2.35 -16.88 -1.65
CA ILE A 82 2.17 -15.42 -1.71
C ILE A 82 0.74 -15.01 -1.40
N LYS A 83 -0.26 -15.79 -1.85
CA LYS A 83 -1.68 -15.56 -1.52
C LYS A 83 -1.91 -15.58 -0.01
N LEU A 84 -1.41 -16.61 0.67
CA LEU A 84 -1.59 -16.77 2.11
C LEU A 84 -1.01 -15.58 2.90
N GLU A 85 0.25 -15.22 2.62
CA GLU A 85 0.93 -14.10 3.27
C GLU A 85 0.22 -12.76 2.96
N SER A 86 -0.28 -12.61 1.73
CA SER A 86 -1.01 -11.41 1.31
C SER A 86 -2.36 -11.29 1.99
N GLU A 87 -3.11 -12.39 2.13
CA GLU A 87 -4.39 -12.42 2.82
C GLU A 87 -4.24 -12.09 4.31
N GLU A 88 -3.27 -12.71 5.00
CA GLU A 88 -3.01 -12.44 6.42
C GLU A 88 -2.72 -10.96 6.67
N PHE A 89 -1.85 -10.36 5.86
CA PHE A 89 -1.51 -8.95 6.02
C PHE A 89 -2.66 -8.01 5.60
N TYR A 90 -3.36 -8.33 4.50
CA TYR A 90 -4.52 -7.56 4.04
C TYR A 90 -5.64 -7.53 5.09
N ASP A 91 -5.92 -8.68 5.70
CA ASP A 91 -6.96 -8.85 6.72
C ASP A 91 -6.59 -8.11 7.99
N LYS A 92 -5.31 -8.10 8.39
CA LYS A 92 -4.87 -7.30 9.53
C LYS A 92 -5.12 -5.81 9.32
N ILE A 93 -4.82 -5.29 8.14
CA ILE A 93 -5.12 -3.90 7.81
C ILE A 93 -6.63 -3.66 7.88
N GLN A 94 -7.44 -4.62 7.43
CA GLN A 94 -8.90 -4.53 7.51
C GLN A 94 -9.39 -4.50 8.96
N GLU A 95 -8.85 -5.34 9.85
CA GLU A 95 -9.16 -5.30 11.29
C GLU A 95 -8.87 -3.93 11.91
N ILE A 96 -7.71 -3.33 11.58
CA ILE A 96 -7.35 -2.00 12.09
C ILE A 96 -8.37 -0.97 11.58
N LYS A 97 -8.69 -0.99 10.28
CA LYS A 97 -9.69 -0.08 9.69
C LYS A 97 -11.06 -0.22 10.34
N ASP A 98 -11.49 -1.43 10.63
CA ASP A 98 -12.80 -1.68 11.24
C ASP A 98 -12.83 -1.18 12.70
N LYS A 99 -11.76 -1.42 13.47
CA LYS A 99 -11.63 -0.89 14.84
C LYS A 99 -11.69 0.64 14.87
N ILE A 100 -10.92 1.33 14.02
CA ILE A 100 -10.87 2.80 14.04
C ILE A 100 -12.12 3.46 13.46
N THR A 101 -13.00 2.70 12.81
CA THR A 101 -14.25 3.23 12.22
C THR A 101 -15.50 2.83 12.99
N GLU A 102 -15.39 2.00 14.03
CA GLU A 102 -16.53 1.48 14.80
C GLU A 102 -17.49 2.59 15.27
N ALA A 103 -16.95 3.62 15.93
CA ALA A 103 -17.75 4.74 16.42
C ALA A 103 -18.38 5.56 15.28
N GLN A 104 -17.65 5.75 14.17
CA GLN A 104 -18.13 6.51 13.02
C GLN A 104 -19.27 5.79 12.30
N ARG A 105 -19.22 4.46 12.23
CA ARG A 105 -20.23 3.62 11.57
C ARG A 105 -21.59 3.60 12.28
N VAL A 106 -21.66 4.04 13.53
CA VAL A 106 -22.95 4.19 14.25
C VAL A 106 -23.85 5.23 13.55
N GLU A 107 -23.27 6.35 13.14
CA GLU A 107 -23.98 7.46 12.50
C GLU A 107 -23.84 7.46 10.98
N ASP A 108 -22.76 6.88 10.45
CA ASP A 108 -22.45 6.81 9.01
C ASP A 108 -21.94 5.40 8.63
N PRO A 109 -22.84 4.41 8.49
CA PRO A 109 -22.47 3.01 8.28
C PRO A 109 -21.58 2.78 7.05
N GLU A 110 -21.84 3.53 5.98
CA GLU A 110 -21.15 3.43 4.69
C GLU A 110 -19.88 4.30 4.61
N LEU A 111 -19.58 5.08 5.66
CA LEU A 111 -18.42 5.98 5.71
C LEU A 111 -18.41 6.95 4.51
N GLU A 112 -19.51 7.67 4.27
CA GLU A 112 -19.63 8.64 3.18
C GLU A 112 -19.45 10.09 3.63
N ASN A 113 -19.62 10.38 4.92
CA ASN A 113 -19.47 11.72 5.47
C ASN A 113 -18.01 11.99 5.87
N PHE A 114 -17.14 12.12 4.87
CA PHE A 114 -15.69 12.32 5.09
C PHE A 114 -15.36 13.57 5.89
N ARG A 115 -16.21 14.59 5.82
CA ARG A 115 -16.00 15.91 6.45
C ARG A 115 -16.01 15.88 7.98
N VAL A 116 -16.51 14.80 8.59
CA VAL A 116 -16.52 14.62 10.04
C VAL A 116 -15.43 13.66 10.53
N MET A 117 -14.61 13.13 9.61
CA MET A 117 -13.51 12.21 9.88
C MET A 117 -12.18 12.94 10.02
N ASP A 118 -12.20 14.08 10.71
CA ASP A 118 -11.06 15.00 10.88
C ASP A 118 -10.13 14.60 12.06
N LYS A 119 -10.59 13.72 12.95
CA LYS A 119 -9.85 13.27 14.13
C LYS A 119 -9.18 11.91 13.94
N GLY A 120 -7.90 11.80 14.30
CA GLY A 120 -7.09 10.58 14.19
C GLY A 120 -6.98 9.72 15.44
N GLU A 121 -7.53 10.19 16.56
CA GLU A 121 -7.25 9.67 17.92
C GLU A 121 -7.42 8.16 18.04
N ALA A 122 -8.41 7.56 17.37
CA ALA A 122 -8.65 6.13 17.43
C ALA A 122 -7.49 5.29 16.88
N LEU A 123 -6.84 5.73 15.80
CA LEU A 123 -5.66 5.05 15.27
C LEU A 123 -4.43 5.37 16.12
N ASP A 124 -4.29 6.62 16.58
CA ASP A 124 -3.15 7.02 17.42
C ASP A 124 -3.09 6.19 18.70
N LEU A 125 -4.24 5.91 19.33
CA LEU A 125 -4.33 5.05 20.52
C LEU A 125 -3.98 3.58 20.25
N ILE A 126 -4.05 3.13 19.00
CA ILE A 126 -3.64 1.78 18.60
C ILE A 126 -2.15 1.76 18.32
N LEU A 127 -1.61 2.74 17.59
CA LEU A 127 -0.23 2.72 17.09
C LEU A 127 0.80 3.34 18.05
N PHE A 128 0.36 4.17 19.00
CA PHE A 128 1.24 4.94 19.88
C PHE A 128 0.81 4.87 21.35
N ASN A 129 1.76 5.11 22.23
CA ASN A 129 1.57 5.21 23.68
C ASN A 129 2.46 6.35 24.25
N SER A 130 2.50 6.50 25.58
CA SER A 130 3.27 7.55 26.27
C SER A 130 4.78 7.52 26.01
N ASN A 131 5.32 6.39 25.54
CA ASN A 131 6.75 6.17 25.30
C ASN A 131 7.13 6.18 23.81
N GLY A 132 6.18 6.40 22.89
CA GLY A 132 6.41 6.32 21.45
C GLY A 132 5.44 5.35 20.78
N GLU A 133 5.96 4.42 20.00
CA GLU A 133 5.17 3.35 19.36
C GLU A 133 4.60 2.38 20.42
N SER A 134 3.40 1.88 20.18
CA SER A 134 2.79 0.82 20.99
C SER A 134 3.27 -0.57 20.57
N GLU A 135 2.97 -1.59 21.36
CA GLU A 135 3.23 -2.99 20.97
C GLU A 135 2.50 -3.34 19.66
N GLU A 136 1.28 -2.84 19.48
CA GLU A 136 0.53 -3.01 18.22
C GLU A 136 1.13 -2.20 17.05
N GLY A 137 1.72 -1.03 17.33
CA GLY A 137 2.42 -0.21 16.34
C GLY A 137 3.70 -0.90 15.84
N GLU A 138 4.52 -1.39 16.76
CA GLU A 138 5.72 -2.18 16.47
C GLU A 138 5.35 -3.44 15.68
N ALA A 139 4.32 -4.19 16.15
CA ALA A 139 3.83 -5.38 15.45
C ALA A 139 3.33 -5.07 14.04
N PHE A 140 2.71 -3.90 13.82
CA PHE A 140 2.27 -3.48 12.49
C PHE A 140 3.45 -3.25 11.54
N VAL A 141 4.52 -2.60 12.02
CA VAL A 141 5.76 -2.42 11.24
C VAL A 141 6.42 -3.75 10.95
N GLU A 142 6.50 -4.65 11.93
CA GLU A 142 7.04 -6.00 11.75
C GLU A 142 6.25 -6.80 10.71
N MET A 143 4.92 -6.69 10.68
CA MET A 143 4.10 -7.37 9.67
C MET A 143 4.41 -6.88 8.25
N ILE A 144 4.61 -5.57 8.06
CA ILE A 144 5.03 -5.01 6.76
C ILE A 144 6.38 -5.62 6.33
N MET A 145 7.34 -5.66 7.26
CA MET A 145 8.69 -6.18 7.00
C MET A 145 8.69 -7.68 6.71
N ASN A 146 7.92 -8.45 7.46
CA ASN A 146 7.78 -9.89 7.28
C ASN A 146 7.14 -10.20 5.93
N TYR A 147 6.04 -9.52 5.57
CA TYR A 147 5.40 -9.65 4.26
C TYR A 147 6.40 -9.37 3.13
N ARG A 148 7.07 -8.22 3.18
CA ARG A 148 8.11 -7.84 2.22
C ARG A 148 9.22 -8.89 2.13
N GLY A 149 9.75 -9.32 3.27
CA GLY A 149 10.83 -10.30 3.36
C GLY A 149 10.43 -11.64 2.75
N HIS A 150 9.21 -12.12 3.03
CA HIS A 150 8.68 -13.35 2.44
C HIS A 150 8.47 -13.23 0.94
N VAL A 151 7.91 -12.13 0.44
CA VAL A 151 7.76 -11.90 -1.01
C VAL A 151 9.13 -11.88 -1.69
N VAL A 152 10.12 -11.16 -1.15
CA VAL A 152 11.48 -11.12 -1.71
C VAL A 152 12.14 -12.51 -1.67
N GLN A 153 11.98 -13.25 -0.58
CA GLN A 153 12.56 -14.58 -0.43
C GLN A 153 11.98 -15.56 -1.45
N VAL A 154 10.65 -15.60 -1.58
CA VAL A 154 9.93 -16.59 -2.39
C VAL A 154 9.98 -16.22 -3.88
N PHE A 155 9.79 -14.95 -4.22
CA PHE A 155 9.69 -14.47 -5.60
C PHE A 155 10.92 -13.70 -6.05
N GLY A 156 11.40 -12.74 -5.27
CA GLY A 156 12.57 -11.90 -5.61
C GLY A 156 13.84 -12.70 -5.91
N SER A 157 14.09 -13.79 -5.18
CA SER A 157 15.22 -14.70 -5.45
C SER A 157 15.20 -15.31 -6.84
N GLN A 158 14.00 -15.54 -7.41
CA GLN A 158 13.81 -16.10 -8.75
C GLN A 158 13.76 -14.99 -9.82
N TYR A 159 13.31 -13.80 -9.45
CA TYR A 159 13.12 -12.66 -10.33
C TYR A 159 13.69 -11.37 -9.71
N PRO A 160 15.03 -11.20 -9.71
CA PRO A 160 15.70 -10.13 -8.99
C PRO A 160 15.25 -8.72 -9.38
N GLN A 161 14.75 -8.53 -10.60
CA GLN A 161 14.26 -7.24 -11.10
C GLN A 161 13.02 -6.72 -10.34
N TYR A 162 12.35 -7.56 -9.55
CA TYR A 162 11.19 -7.17 -8.74
C TYR A 162 11.54 -6.89 -7.29
N ILE A 163 12.78 -7.14 -6.85
CA ILE A 163 13.20 -6.87 -5.46
C ILE A 163 13.03 -5.38 -5.14
N ASP A 164 13.59 -4.50 -5.98
CA ASP A 164 13.53 -3.06 -5.75
C ASP A 164 12.09 -2.53 -5.71
N LEU A 165 11.20 -3.08 -6.55
CA LEU A 165 9.78 -2.70 -6.58
C LEU A 165 9.06 -3.07 -5.27
N VAL A 166 9.30 -4.28 -4.76
CA VAL A 166 8.70 -4.77 -3.51
C VAL A 166 9.26 -4.02 -2.31
N GLU A 167 10.57 -3.75 -2.30
CA GLU A 167 11.23 -2.95 -1.26
C GLU A 167 10.69 -1.51 -1.23
N GLU A 168 10.45 -0.89 -2.39
CA GLU A 168 9.87 0.46 -2.47
C GLU A 168 8.43 0.52 -1.93
N ARG A 169 7.58 -0.44 -2.31
CA ARG A 169 6.17 -0.49 -1.88
C ARG A 169 6.00 -0.63 -0.37
N PHE A 170 6.87 -1.43 0.25
CA PHE A 170 6.80 -1.78 1.67
C PHE A 170 7.98 -1.21 2.46
N TYR A 171 8.45 -0.03 2.05
CA TYR A 171 9.52 0.67 2.74
C TYR A 171 9.05 1.22 4.09
N THR A 172 9.75 0.85 5.16
CA THR A 172 9.45 1.25 6.55
C THR A 172 10.58 2.01 7.23
N GLY A 173 11.50 2.59 6.44
CA GLY A 173 12.64 3.33 6.99
C GLY A 173 13.96 2.56 6.93
N ASP A 174 14.93 3.04 7.70
CA ASP A 174 16.22 2.36 7.92
C ASP A 174 16.09 1.17 8.89
N PHE A 175 17.22 0.63 9.36
CA PHE A 175 17.24 -0.51 10.29
C PHE A 175 16.57 -0.21 11.64
N GLU A 176 16.46 1.06 12.03
CA GLU A 176 15.77 1.51 13.24
C GLU A 176 14.34 2.02 12.92
N HIS A 177 13.84 1.72 11.72
CA HIS A 177 12.53 2.14 11.20
C HIS A 177 12.34 3.66 11.15
N ASN A 178 13.45 4.39 10.98
CA ASN A 178 13.43 5.84 10.88
C ASN A 178 13.54 6.31 9.42
N ILE A 179 12.97 7.48 9.17
CA ILE A 179 13.12 8.21 7.91
C ILE A 179 13.67 9.62 8.15
N ILE A 180 14.43 10.12 7.18
CA ILE A 180 14.86 11.50 7.15
C ILE A 180 13.77 12.34 6.51
N ASN A 181 13.21 13.27 7.27
CA ASN A 181 12.15 14.14 6.78
C ASN A 181 12.72 15.29 5.91
N LYS A 182 11.83 16.13 5.36
CA LYS A 182 12.24 17.26 4.49
C LYS A 182 13.13 18.29 5.20
N ASP A 183 13.08 18.34 6.53
CA ASP A 183 13.89 19.24 7.36
C ASP A 183 15.24 18.62 7.74
N GLY A 184 15.50 17.38 7.31
CA GLY A 184 16.75 16.65 7.57
C GLY A 184 16.82 15.98 8.95
N SER A 185 15.72 15.97 9.72
CA SER A 185 15.66 15.26 11.00
C SER A 185 15.19 13.83 10.84
N SER A 186 15.79 12.93 11.61
CA SER A 186 15.34 11.55 11.76
C SER A 186 14.08 11.48 12.61
N GLN A 187 13.10 10.70 12.17
CA GLN A 187 11.86 10.40 12.90
C GLN A 187 11.35 9.01 12.52
N SER A 188 10.54 8.40 13.40
CA SER A 188 9.88 7.12 13.11
C SER A 188 9.08 7.20 11.81
N TRP A 189 9.18 6.15 10.99
CA TRP A 189 8.35 5.99 9.80
C TRP A 189 6.87 5.90 10.17
N LEU A 190 6.52 5.20 11.25
CA LEU A 190 5.15 5.00 11.68
C LEU A 190 4.52 6.33 12.11
N ASP A 191 5.24 7.11 12.91
CA ASP A 191 4.82 8.46 13.33
C ASP A 191 4.69 9.40 12.13
N TYR A 192 5.68 9.41 11.23
CA TYR A 192 5.60 10.19 10.00
C TYR A 192 4.41 9.81 9.11
N GLN A 193 4.05 8.53 9.09
CA GLN A 193 3.04 7.99 8.19
C GLN A 193 1.64 7.98 8.80
N PHE A 194 1.46 8.01 10.11
CA PHE A 194 0.13 7.95 10.73
C PHE A 194 -0.09 8.91 11.91
N GLY A 195 0.98 9.42 12.52
CA GLY A 195 0.90 10.26 13.72
C GLY A 195 0.03 11.50 13.53
N GLY A 196 -1.05 11.58 14.31
CA GLY A 196 -1.94 12.75 14.35
C GLY A 196 -2.71 13.00 13.05
N MET A 197 -2.78 12.03 12.15
CA MET A 197 -3.48 12.18 10.87
C MET A 197 -5.01 12.08 11.03
N PRO A 198 -5.80 12.85 10.27
CA PRO A 198 -7.24 12.66 10.23
C PRO A 198 -7.63 11.23 9.89
N LEU A 199 -8.71 10.72 10.50
CA LEU A 199 -9.20 9.35 10.26
C LEU A 199 -9.33 9.02 8.77
N ILE A 200 -9.89 9.92 7.96
CA ILE A 200 -10.05 9.65 6.52
C ILE A 200 -8.71 9.54 5.77
N THR A 201 -7.70 10.28 6.20
CA THR A 201 -6.35 10.20 5.62
C THR A 201 -5.73 8.85 5.97
N SER A 202 -5.82 8.43 7.23
CA SER A 202 -5.33 7.14 7.68
C SER A 202 -6.04 5.98 6.97
N LEU A 203 -7.37 6.05 6.81
CA LEU A 203 -8.14 5.06 6.04
C LEU A 203 -7.70 4.98 4.58
N ALA A 204 -7.46 6.13 3.93
CA ALA A 204 -6.95 6.15 2.57
C ALA A 204 -5.58 5.46 2.48
N LYS A 205 -4.64 5.77 3.39
CA LYS A 205 -3.28 5.20 3.42
C LYS A 205 -3.27 3.70 3.71
N LEU A 206 -4.06 3.24 4.67
CA LEU A 206 -4.23 1.80 4.94
C LEU A 206 -4.84 1.08 3.72
N THR A 207 -5.80 1.73 3.04
CA THR A 207 -6.41 1.16 1.83
C THR A 207 -5.45 1.18 0.62
N MET A 208 -4.53 2.14 0.54
CA MET A 208 -3.42 2.13 -0.42
C MET A 208 -2.50 0.94 -0.16
N MET A 209 -2.12 0.70 1.09
CA MET A 209 -1.27 -0.44 1.44
C MET A 209 -1.93 -1.78 1.07
N GLN A 210 -3.24 -1.91 1.31
CA GLN A 210 -4.04 -3.04 0.78
C GLN A 210 -3.99 -3.14 -0.75
N SER A 211 -3.94 -2.02 -1.46
CA SER A 211 -3.74 -1.99 -2.92
C SER A 211 -2.36 -2.48 -3.32
N ASP A 212 -1.33 -2.06 -2.59
CA ASP A 212 0.07 -2.45 -2.86
C ASP A 212 0.28 -3.95 -2.66
N ILE A 213 -0.40 -4.57 -1.68
CA ILE A 213 -0.44 -6.03 -1.50
C ILE A 213 -1.03 -6.69 -2.75
N ARG A 214 -2.24 -6.29 -3.17
CA ARG A 214 -2.91 -6.86 -4.35
C ARG A 214 -2.16 -6.61 -5.65
N ALA A 215 -1.47 -5.48 -5.77
CA ALA A 215 -0.60 -5.18 -6.91
C ALA A 215 0.63 -6.08 -6.93
N THR A 216 1.19 -6.37 -5.76
CA THR A 216 2.33 -7.28 -5.61
C THR A 216 1.94 -8.71 -5.99
N GLU A 217 0.77 -9.19 -5.55
CA GLU A 217 0.22 -10.46 -6.04
C GLU A 217 0.09 -10.44 -7.58
N ALA A 218 -0.47 -9.39 -8.15
CA ALA A 218 -0.67 -9.29 -9.61
C ALA A 218 0.67 -9.38 -10.36
N ASP A 219 1.71 -8.68 -9.89
CA ASP A 219 3.04 -8.71 -10.48
C ASP A 219 3.66 -10.11 -10.42
N VAL A 220 3.55 -10.79 -9.27
CA VAL A 220 3.99 -12.19 -9.12
C VAL A 220 3.26 -13.08 -10.12
N LEU A 221 1.92 -13.05 -10.11
CA LEU A 221 1.08 -13.94 -10.91
C LEU A 221 1.28 -13.76 -12.40
N THR A 222 1.35 -12.51 -12.86
CA THR A 222 1.58 -12.19 -14.27
C THR A 222 2.99 -12.59 -14.71
N THR A 223 4.00 -12.46 -13.85
CA THR A 223 5.37 -12.94 -14.12
C THR A 223 5.41 -14.45 -14.27
N LEU A 224 4.80 -15.19 -13.34
CA LEU A 224 4.74 -16.65 -13.38
C LEU A 224 4.02 -17.15 -14.64
N LEU A 225 2.89 -16.54 -15.00
CA LEU A 225 2.15 -16.87 -16.22
C LEU A 225 2.93 -16.51 -17.48
N GLY A 226 3.48 -15.30 -17.56
CA GLY A 226 4.18 -14.79 -18.73
C GLY A 226 5.43 -15.61 -19.06
N LYS A 227 6.24 -15.93 -18.04
CA LYS A 227 7.47 -16.70 -18.23
C LYS A 227 7.20 -18.11 -18.75
N GLU A 228 6.17 -18.77 -18.24
CA GLU A 228 5.84 -20.13 -18.69
C GLU A 228 5.21 -20.13 -20.08
N LEU A 229 4.39 -19.13 -20.43
CA LEU A 229 3.87 -18.98 -21.79
C LEU A 229 4.98 -18.69 -22.81
N GLU A 230 5.98 -17.88 -22.48
CA GLU A 230 7.18 -17.68 -23.31
C GLU A 230 7.90 -19.02 -23.56
N LEU A 231 8.10 -19.82 -22.50
CA LEU A 231 8.75 -21.13 -22.60
C LEU A 231 7.92 -22.13 -23.43
N GLU A 232 6.60 -22.20 -23.20
CA GLU A 232 5.69 -23.09 -23.91
C GLU A 232 5.54 -22.73 -25.39
N SER A 233 5.55 -21.43 -25.72
CA SER A 233 5.48 -20.98 -27.12
C SER A 233 6.69 -21.42 -27.93
N GLY A 234 7.83 -21.71 -27.26
CA GLY A 234 9.11 -21.96 -27.91
C GLY A 234 9.66 -20.74 -28.67
N VAL A 235 8.96 -19.59 -28.61
CA VAL A 235 9.29 -18.39 -29.35
C VAL A 235 10.36 -17.61 -28.60
N ASN A 236 11.64 -17.87 -28.89
CA ASN A 236 12.73 -17.04 -28.42
C ASN A 236 13.76 -16.83 -29.54
N GLU A 237 14.60 -15.79 -29.42
CA GLU A 237 15.62 -15.46 -30.44
C GLU A 237 16.58 -16.62 -30.73
N SER A 238 16.77 -17.53 -29.77
CA SER A 238 17.67 -18.68 -29.89
C SER A 238 17.07 -19.92 -30.57
N ASN A 239 15.74 -20.03 -30.68
CA ASN A 239 15.04 -21.22 -31.20
C ASN A 239 14.66 -21.11 -32.68
N TYR A 240 14.95 -19.98 -33.33
CA TYR A 240 14.73 -19.80 -34.77
C TYR A 240 16.04 -19.57 -35.51
N ILE A 241 16.14 -20.22 -36.66
CA ILE A 241 17.15 -19.89 -37.66
C ILE A 241 16.45 -19.26 -38.87
N THR A 242 17.03 -18.20 -39.42
CA THR A 242 16.53 -17.64 -40.68
C THR A 242 16.89 -18.61 -41.81
N LEU A 243 15.87 -19.17 -42.47
CA LEU A 243 16.06 -20.08 -43.59
C LEU A 243 15.60 -19.41 -44.88
N LEU A 244 16.55 -18.97 -45.70
CA LEU A 244 16.26 -18.42 -47.02
C LEU A 244 15.90 -19.57 -47.98
N LYS A 245 14.60 -19.83 -48.15
CA LYS A 245 14.10 -20.78 -49.13
C LYS A 245 13.80 -20.06 -50.45
N THR A 246 14.70 -20.15 -51.41
CA THR A 246 14.45 -19.65 -52.76
C THR A 246 13.68 -20.67 -53.59
N GLU A 247 12.84 -20.22 -54.53
CA GLU A 247 12.09 -21.13 -55.41
C GLU A 247 13.01 -21.94 -56.33
N LYS A 248 14.16 -21.38 -56.67
CA LYS A 248 15.19 -22.01 -57.50
C LYS A 248 16.57 -21.84 -56.85
N GLY A 249 17.40 -22.86 -56.97
CA GLY A 249 18.79 -22.82 -56.50
C GLY A 249 19.73 -22.05 -57.44
N ALA A 250 19.27 -21.66 -58.62
CA ALA A 250 20.03 -20.90 -59.60
C ALA A 250 19.13 -19.95 -60.40
N TYR A 251 19.65 -18.77 -60.71
CA TYR A 251 19.00 -17.75 -61.53
C TYR A 251 19.93 -17.36 -62.68
N TYR A 252 19.34 -17.08 -63.85
CA TYR A 252 20.08 -16.54 -64.99
C TYR A 252 20.31 -15.03 -64.79
N GLN A 253 21.44 -14.56 -65.30
CA GLN A 253 21.83 -13.15 -65.24
C GLN A 253 21.19 -12.35 -66.36
#